data_AF-A0A402WZ77-F1
#
_entry.id   AF-A0A402WZ77-F1
#
_cell.length_a   1.000
_cell.length_b   1.000
_cell.length_c   1.000
_cell.angle_alpha   90.00
_cell.angle_beta   90.00
_cell.angle_gamma   90.00
#
_symmetry.space_group_name_H-M   'P 1'
#
loop_
_entity.id
_entity.type
_entity.pdbx_description
1 polymer ?
#
loop_
_entity_poly.entity_id
_entity_poly.type
_entity_poly.pdbx_seq_one_letter_code
_entity_poly.pdbx_strand_id
1 'polypeptide(L)'
;MKKWLINLKNQLLNKSYKDVFSILFSLQVSLFSFATGAFLIIRGDAVAEGSDTYKLMDDLMNMDTWGLFFIVSSVLILISIFQTSKAKYINMLIGGIVGVFILFLYASASAEGQSQWLLPVRYGLSACFNLFIAGVGGFELWKLKNK
;
A
#
# COMPACT_ATOMS: atom_id res chain seq x y z
N MET A 1 23.71 11.82 12.77
CA MET A 1 22.65 10.96 13.34
C MET A 1 21.75 11.67 14.37
N LYS A 2 22.26 12.24 15.48
CA LYS A 2 21.42 12.93 16.49
C LYS A 2 20.51 14.05 15.94
N LYS A 3 21.01 14.90 15.04
CA LYS A 3 20.24 16.03 14.46
C LYS A 3 19.03 15.57 13.62
N TRP A 4 19.17 14.44 12.93
CA TRP A 4 18.10 13.85 12.12
C TRP A 4 16.99 13.28 13.00
N LEU A 5 17.35 12.52 14.05
CA LEU A 5 16.39 12.02 15.04
C LEU A 5 15.65 13.15 15.78
N ILE A 6 16.33 14.25 16.09
CA ILE A 6 15.72 15.42 16.72
C ILE A 6 14.73 16.11 15.78
N ASN A 7 15.07 16.29 14.51
CA ASN A 7 14.14 16.82 13.50
C ASN A 7 12.94 15.90 13.31
N LEU A 8 13.15 14.58 13.29
CA LEU A 8 12.09 13.59 13.15
C LEU A 8 11.15 13.63 14.36
N LYS A 9 11.70 13.71 15.58
CA LYS A 9 10.95 13.88 16.83
C LYS A 9 10.13 15.18 16.84
N ASN A 10 10.73 16.31 16.47
CA ASN A 10 10.04 17.60 16.47
C ASN A 10 8.96 17.67 15.38
N GLN A 11 9.17 17.05 14.22
CA GLN A 11 8.14 16.92 13.19
C GLN A 11 6.97 16.05 13.64
N LEU A 12 7.19 15.04 14.47
CA LEU A 12 6.11 14.17 14.97
C LEU A 12 5.35 14.81 16.13
N LEU A 13 6.03 15.52 17.04
CA LEU A 13 5.44 16.06 18.26
C LEU A 13 4.70 17.40 18.07
N ASN A 14 5.08 18.22 17.09
CA ASN A 14 4.45 19.53 16.84
C ASN A 14 3.36 19.49 15.75
N LYS A 15 2.94 18.29 15.33
CA LYS A 15 1.94 18.12 14.27
C LYS A 15 0.52 18.22 14.81
N SER A 16 -0.38 18.78 14.00
CA SER A 16 -1.81 18.73 14.31
C SER A 16 -2.26 17.27 14.42
N TYR A 17 -3.27 16.99 15.24
CA TYR A 17 -3.83 15.64 15.36
C TYR A 17 -4.20 15.04 13.99
N LYS A 18 -4.67 15.88 13.06
CA LYS A 18 -4.99 15.48 11.68
C LYS A 18 -3.76 14.94 10.93
N ASP A 19 -2.61 15.58 11.10
CA ASP A 19 -1.37 15.16 10.45
C ASP A 19 -0.84 13.87 11.05
N VAL A 20 -0.96 13.70 12.38
CA VAL A 20 -0.60 12.46 13.06
C VAL A 20 -1.46 11.30 12.56
N PHE A 21 -2.79 11.49 12.47
CA PHE A 21 -3.68 10.46 11.92
C PHE A 21 -3.37 10.15 10.45
N SER A 22 -3.06 11.15 9.63
CA SER A 22 -2.67 10.93 8.23
C SER A 22 -1.37 10.10 8.12
N ILE A 23 -0.39 10.36 8.98
CA ILE A 23 0.85 9.56 9.06
C ILE A 23 0.53 8.13 9.48
N LEU A 24 -0.23 7.95 10.56
CA LEU A 24 -0.57 6.61 11.07
C LEU A 24 -1.36 5.79 10.04
N PHE A 25 -2.29 6.42 9.34
CA PHE A 25 -3.05 5.78 8.27
C PHE A 25 -2.14 5.36 7.11
N SER A 26 -1.28 6.27 6.62
CA SER A 26 -0.34 5.96 5.54
C SER A 26 0.65 4.87 5.94
N LEU A 27 1.10 4.90 7.21
CA LEU A 27 2.00 3.90 7.78
C LEU A 27 1.31 2.54 7.84
N GLN A 28 0.07 2.47 8.35
CA GLN A 28 -0.72 1.24 8.38
C GLN A 28 -0.87 0.63 6.98
N VAL A 29 -1.26 1.43 5.98
CA VAL A 29 -1.41 0.94 4.59
C VAL A 29 -0.07 0.45 4.04
N SER A 30 1.01 1.20 4.25
CA SER A 30 2.34 0.81 3.77
C SER A 30 2.85 -0.48 4.43
N LEU A 31 2.70 -0.63 5.75
CA LEU A 31 3.17 -1.80 6.49
C LEU A 31 2.34 -3.04 6.15
N PHE A 32 1.03 -2.89 5.96
CA PHE A 32 0.18 -3.97 5.48
C PHE A 32 0.64 -4.47 4.12
N SER A 33 0.79 -3.56 3.14
CA SER A 33 1.27 -3.93 1.79
C SER A 33 2.68 -4.52 1.83
N PHE A 34 3.58 -4.01 2.68
CA PHE A 34 4.93 -4.57 2.85
C PHE A 34 4.88 -6.00 3.38
N ALA A 35 4.12 -6.24 4.45
CA ALA A 35 4.01 -7.55 5.07
C ALA A 35 3.40 -8.57 4.11
N THR A 36 2.35 -8.19 3.36
CA THR A 36 1.78 -9.02 2.31
C THR A 36 2.80 -9.31 1.21
N GLY A 37 3.51 -8.30 0.72
CA GLY A 37 4.50 -8.49 -0.34
C GLY A 37 5.67 -9.38 0.08
N ALA A 38 6.21 -9.15 1.27
CA ALA A 38 7.27 -9.99 1.84
C ALA A 38 6.80 -11.43 2.06
N PHE A 39 5.56 -11.62 2.52
CA PHE A 39 4.98 -12.95 2.67
C PHE A 39 4.89 -13.70 1.32
N LEU A 40 4.41 -13.02 0.27
CA LEU A 40 4.29 -13.62 -1.06
C LEU A 40 5.66 -14.01 -1.64
N ILE A 41 6.71 -13.20 -1.46
CA ILE A 41 8.06 -13.57 -1.91
C ILE A 41 8.64 -14.75 -1.12
N ILE A 42 8.46 -14.77 0.20
CA ILE A 42 9.11 -15.79 1.05
C ILE A 42 8.37 -17.12 1.03
N ARG A 43 7.04 -17.08 0.93
CA ARG A 43 6.17 -18.24 1.12
C ARG A 43 5.20 -18.51 -0.03
N GLY A 44 5.07 -17.60 -1.00
CA GLY A 44 4.03 -17.64 -2.03
C GLY A 44 3.90 -18.98 -2.73
N ASP A 45 5.01 -19.52 -3.24
CA ASP A 45 5.01 -20.80 -3.97
C ASP A 45 4.48 -21.95 -3.10
N ALA A 46 4.93 -22.01 -1.84
CA ALA A 46 4.51 -23.06 -0.91
C ALA A 46 3.02 -22.96 -0.53
N VAL A 47 2.44 -21.75 -0.47
CA VAL A 47 1.00 -21.58 -0.23
C VAL A 47 0.16 -21.75 -1.50
N ALA A 48 0.73 -21.50 -2.67
CA ALA A 48 0.07 -21.75 -3.95
C ALA A 48 -0.28 -23.24 -4.10
N GLU A 49 0.58 -24.17 -3.68
CA GLU A 49 0.27 -25.60 -3.75
C GLU A 49 -0.99 -26.00 -2.96
N GLY A 50 -1.26 -25.32 -1.84
CA GLY A 50 -2.31 -25.66 -0.88
C GLY A 50 -3.56 -24.78 -0.90
N SER A 51 -3.64 -23.75 -1.74
CA SER A 51 -4.79 -22.83 -1.75
C SER A 51 -5.16 -22.35 -3.15
N ASP A 52 -6.42 -22.54 -3.52
CA ASP A 52 -6.94 -22.18 -4.84
C ASP A 52 -6.80 -20.68 -5.14
N THR A 53 -6.97 -19.80 -4.13
CA THR A 53 -6.68 -18.37 -4.27
C THR A 53 -5.26 -18.09 -4.74
N TYR A 54 -4.27 -18.72 -4.10
CA TYR A 54 -2.88 -18.49 -4.43
C TYR A 54 -2.53 -19.18 -5.77
N LYS A 55 -3.16 -20.31 -6.13
CA LYS A 55 -3.03 -20.87 -7.49
C LYS A 55 -3.51 -19.89 -8.56
N LEU A 56 -4.71 -19.33 -8.39
CA LEU A 56 -5.27 -18.36 -9.34
C LEU A 56 -4.39 -17.11 -9.45
N MET A 57 -3.80 -16.67 -8.35
CA MET A 57 -2.84 -15.57 -8.37
C MET A 57 -1.57 -15.96 -9.14
N ASP A 58 -1.00 -17.15 -8.90
CA ASP A 58 0.23 -17.63 -9.54
C ASP A 58 0.05 -17.84 -11.05
N ASP A 59 -1.13 -18.32 -11.47
CA ASP A 59 -1.52 -18.48 -12.87
C ASP A 59 -1.53 -17.14 -13.63
N LEU A 60 -1.85 -16.03 -12.94
CA LEU A 60 -1.86 -14.69 -13.54
C LEU A 60 -0.44 -14.10 -13.65
N MET A 61 0.34 -14.22 -12.58
CA MET A 61 1.75 -13.84 -12.53
C MET A 61 2.40 -14.55 -11.33
N ASN A 62 3.69 -14.86 -11.41
CA ASN A 62 4.37 -15.56 -10.32
C ASN A 62 4.30 -14.80 -8.98
N MET A 63 4.32 -15.56 -7.89
CA MET A 63 4.20 -15.01 -6.53
C MET A 63 5.23 -13.93 -6.18
N ASP A 64 6.45 -14.06 -6.70
CA ASP A 64 7.49 -13.04 -6.55
C ASP A 64 7.10 -11.69 -7.17
N THR A 65 6.48 -11.70 -8.34
CA THR A 65 6.04 -10.47 -9.03
C THR A 65 4.91 -9.81 -8.26
N TRP A 66 3.94 -10.59 -7.75
CA TRP A 66 2.92 -10.06 -6.84
C TRP A 66 3.56 -9.36 -5.65
N GLY A 67 4.47 -10.06 -4.97
CA GLY A 67 5.14 -9.53 -3.80
C GLY A 67 5.96 -8.27 -4.08
N LEU A 68 6.61 -8.21 -5.24
CA LEU A 68 7.34 -7.03 -5.69
C LEU A 68 6.40 -5.83 -5.90
N PHE A 69 5.24 -6.00 -6.53
CA PHE A 69 4.28 -4.90 -6.68
C PHE A 69 3.76 -4.37 -5.34
N PHE A 70 3.48 -5.28 -4.40
CA PHE A 70 3.11 -4.90 -3.03
C PHE A 70 4.21 -4.11 -2.32
N ILE A 71 5.48 -4.53 -2.46
CA ILE A 71 6.62 -3.81 -1.89
C ILE A 71 6.82 -2.45 -2.56
N VAL A 72 6.70 -2.36 -3.89
CA VAL A 72 6.80 -1.07 -4.61
C VAL A 72 5.72 -0.11 -4.14
N SER A 73 4.47 -0.55 -4.07
CA SER A 73 3.37 0.26 -3.52
C SER A 73 3.68 0.74 -2.10
N SER A 74 4.11 -0.18 -1.23
CA SER A 74 4.46 0.11 0.15
C SER A 74 5.57 1.16 0.27
N VAL A 75 6.68 0.98 -0.44
CA VAL A 75 7.86 1.85 -0.36
C VAL A 75 7.52 3.26 -0.84
N LEU A 76 6.75 3.39 -1.94
CA LEU A 76 6.30 4.69 -2.43
C LEU A 76 5.44 5.41 -1.40
N ILE A 77 4.44 4.72 -0.83
CA ILE A 77 3.57 5.30 0.20
C ILE A 77 4.39 5.67 1.45
N LEU A 78 5.30 4.79 1.90
CA LEU A 78 6.12 5.01 3.09
C LEU A 78 7.06 6.21 2.92
N ILE A 79 7.76 6.32 1.79
CA ILE A 79 8.65 7.46 1.51
C ILE A 79 7.86 8.77 1.48
N SER A 80 6.61 8.75 0.98
CA SER A 80 5.77 9.95 0.92
C SER A 80 5.50 10.58 2.30
N ILE A 81 5.51 9.79 3.38
CA ILE A 81 5.31 10.27 4.76
C ILE A 81 6.38 11.30 5.16
N PHE A 82 7.60 11.10 4.69
CA PHE A 82 8.77 11.91 5.05
C PHE A 82 9.08 13.03 4.06
N GLN A 83 8.29 13.16 2.99
CA GLN A 83 8.47 14.18 1.96
C GLN A 83 7.53 15.37 2.19
N THR A 84 7.97 16.57 1.78
CA THR A 84 7.16 17.80 1.83
C THR A 84 7.00 18.48 0.48
N SER A 85 7.70 18.00 -0.56
CA SER A 85 7.66 18.55 -1.92
C SER A 85 6.58 17.87 -2.77
N LYS A 86 6.46 18.32 -4.04
CA LYS A 86 5.61 17.67 -5.06
C LYS A 86 5.82 16.15 -5.14
N ALA A 87 7.03 15.66 -4.86
CA ALA A 87 7.37 14.24 -4.85
C ALA A 87 6.51 13.42 -3.88
N LYS A 88 6.12 14.01 -2.73
CA LYS A 88 5.19 13.37 -1.77
C LYS A 88 3.93 12.89 -2.48
N TYR A 89 3.27 13.81 -3.18
CA TYR A 89 1.96 13.57 -3.76
C TYR A 89 2.05 12.66 -4.99
N ILE A 90 3.15 12.73 -5.75
CA ILE A 90 3.45 11.77 -6.83
C ILE A 90 3.59 10.36 -6.26
N ASN A 91 4.36 10.19 -5.19
CA ASN A 91 4.56 8.90 -4.55
C ASN A 91 3.27 8.34 -3.93
N MET A 92 2.44 9.19 -3.31
CA MET A 92 1.10 8.80 -2.85
C MET A 92 0.22 8.32 -4.01
N LEU A 93 0.21 9.06 -5.12
CA LEU A 93 -0.59 8.74 -6.30
C LEU A 93 -0.16 7.40 -6.92
N ILE A 94 1.12 7.26 -7.26
CA ILE A 94 1.63 6.05 -7.94
C ILE A 94 1.54 4.86 -7.00
N GLY A 95 2.03 4.98 -5.76
CA GLY A 95 2.01 3.89 -4.79
C GLY A 95 0.59 3.42 -4.46
N GLY A 96 -0.34 4.37 -4.31
CA GLY A 96 -1.75 4.07 -4.11
C GLY A 96 -2.40 3.40 -5.33
N ILE A 97 -2.18 3.90 -6.56
CA ILE A 97 -2.74 3.28 -7.77
C ILE A 97 -2.23 1.86 -7.95
N VAL A 98 -0.92 1.64 -7.81
CA VAL A 98 -0.33 0.29 -7.83
C VAL A 98 -1.08 -0.55 -6.80
N GLY A 99 -1.10 -0.15 -5.53
CA GLY A 99 -1.77 -0.88 -4.45
C GLY A 99 -3.25 -1.21 -4.73
N VAL A 100 -4.02 -0.28 -5.31
CA VAL A 100 -5.41 -0.49 -5.74
C VAL A 100 -5.52 -1.65 -6.71
N PHE A 101 -4.73 -1.63 -7.79
CA PHE A 101 -4.80 -2.67 -8.81
C PHE A 101 -4.46 -4.05 -8.23
N ILE A 102 -3.36 -4.14 -7.46
CA ILE A 102 -2.90 -5.44 -6.96
C ILE A 102 -3.87 -6.00 -5.92
N LEU A 103 -4.39 -5.15 -5.02
CA LEU A 103 -5.34 -5.57 -3.99
C LEU A 103 -6.71 -5.93 -4.56
N PHE A 104 -7.18 -5.25 -5.61
CA PHE A 104 -8.43 -5.66 -6.27
C PHE A 104 -8.28 -6.99 -6.99
N LEU A 105 -7.17 -7.22 -7.70
CA LEU A 105 -6.92 -8.53 -8.33
C LEU A 105 -6.81 -9.64 -7.27
N TYR A 106 -6.13 -9.37 -6.15
CA TYR A 106 -6.09 -10.29 -5.00
C TYR A 106 -7.50 -10.55 -4.47
N ALA A 107 -8.30 -9.51 -4.24
CA ALA A 107 -9.67 -9.63 -3.76
C ALA A 107 -10.53 -10.48 -4.70
N SER A 108 -10.38 -10.31 -6.02
CA SER A 108 -11.06 -11.12 -7.04
C SER A 108 -10.63 -12.58 -6.99
N ALA A 109 -9.32 -12.87 -6.99
CA ALA A 109 -8.81 -14.24 -6.86
C ALA A 109 -9.25 -14.91 -5.54
N SER A 110 -9.36 -14.12 -4.48
CA SER A 110 -9.89 -14.59 -3.20
C SER A 110 -11.39 -14.89 -3.27
N ALA A 111 -12.14 -14.14 -4.08
CA ALA A 111 -13.59 -14.30 -4.19
C ALA A 111 -13.96 -15.56 -4.95
N GLU A 112 -13.11 -15.94 -5.90
CA GLU A 112 -13.25 -17.17 -6.68
C GLU A 112 -12.68 -18.38 -5.95
N GLY A 113 -11.52 -18.23 -5.30
CA GLY A 113 -10.78 -19.35 -4.70
C GLY A 113 -11.12 -19.71 -3.25
N GLN A 114 -12.07 -19.02 -2.59
CA GLN A 114 -12.44 -19.31 -1.20
C GLN A 114 -13.95 -19.41 -1.02
N SER A 115 -14.40 -20.33 -0.17
CA SER A 115 -15.80 -20.41 0.26
C SER A 115 -16.20 -19.25 1.19
N GLN A 116 -15.23 -18.62 1.87
CA GLN A 116 -15.47 -17.53 2.80
C GLN A 116 -15.27 -16.15 2.16
N TRP A 117 -16.28 -15.29 2.29
CA TRP A 117 -16.25 -13.92 1.75
C TRP A 117 -15.38 -12.94 2.53
N LEU A 118 -14.85 -13.32 3.70
CA LEU A 118 -14.09 -12.41 4.56
C LEU A 118 -12.76 -11.96 3.93
N LEU A 119 -12.03 -12.87 3.27
CA LEU A 119 -10.78 -12.55 2.60
C LEU A 119 -10.96 -11.55 1.44
N PRO A 120 -11.87 -11.79 0.47
CA PRO A 120 -12.20 -10.82 -0.58
C PRO A 120 -12.54 -9.44 -0.03
N VAL A 121 -13.39 -9.38 1.00
CA VAL A 121 -13.82 -8.11 1.59
C VAL A 121 -12.66 -7.37 2.25
N ARG A 122 -11.75 -8.09 2.93
CA ARG A 122 -10.55 -7.49 3.55
C ARG A 122 -9.61 -6.89 2.52
N TYR A 123 -9.32 -7.60 1.44
CA TYR A 123 -8.44 -7.09 0.38
C TYR A 123 -9.10 -5.97 -0.43
N GLY A 124 -10.41 -6.08 -0.69
CA GLY A 124 -11.19 -5.02 -1.33
C GLY A 124 -11.22 -3.74 -0.48
N LEU A 125 -11.44 -3.85 0.84
CA LEU A 125 -11.37 -2.68 1.74
C LEU A 125 -9.96 -2.06 1.75
N SER A 126 -8.92 -2.89 1.73
CA SER A 126 -7.53 -2.43 1.65
C SER A 126 -7.26 -1.72 0.33
N ALA A 127 -7.85 -2.19 -0.78
CA ALA A 127 -7.80 -1.50 -2.07
C ALA A 127 -8.46 -0.12 -1.98
N CYS A 128 -9.62 0.00 -1.32
CA CYS A 128 -10.28 1.30 -1.08
C CYS A 128 -9.39 2.27 -0.28
N PHE A 129 -8.64 1.80 0.72
CA PHE A 129 -7.69 2.65 1.45
C PHE A 129 -6.53 3.12 0.56
N ASN A 130 -6.01 2.26 -0.31
CA ASN A 130 -5.02 2.66 -1.30
C ASN A 130 -5.58 3.68 -2.30
N LEU A 131 -6.84 3.51 -2.71
CA LEU A 131 -7.55 4.45 -3.58
C LEU A 131 -7.69 5.82 -2.92
N PHE A 132 -8.00 5.84 -1.62
CA PHE A 132 -8.05 7.08 -0.86
C PHE A 132 -6.69 7.80 -0.84
N ILE A 133 -5.58 7.08 -0.58
CA ILE A 133 -4.22 7.64 -0.65
C ILE A 133 -3.93 8.20 -2.05
N ALA A 134 -4.25 7.43 -3.10
CA ALA A 134 -4.05 7.87 -4.48
C ALA A 134 -4.86 9.13 -4.80
N GLY A 135 -6.12 9.17 -4.39
CA GLY A 135 -7.02 10.31 -4.58
C GLY A 135 -6.50 11.58 -3.91
N VAL A 136 -6.03 11.48 -2.66
CA VAL A 136 -5.39 12.62 -1.96
C VAL A 136 -4.14 13.09 -2.69
N GLY A 137 -3.26 12.16 -3.13
CA GLY A 137 -2.07 12.50 -3.91
C GLY A 137 -2.41 13.21 -5.22
N GLY A 138 -3.38 12.69 -5.97
CA GLY A 138 -3.82 13.27 -7.24
C GLY A 138 -4.46 14.66 -7.08
N PHE A 139 -5.33 14.82 -6.07
CA PHE A 139 -6.02 16.09 -5.81
C PHE A 139 -5.03 17.21 -5.43
N GLU A 140 -4.08 16.93 -4.55
CA GLU A 140 -3.07 17.92 -4.15
C GLU A 140 -2.12 18.27 -5.31
N LEU A 141 -1.77 17.31 -6.18
CA LEU A 141 -1.01 17.60 -7.40
C LEU A 141 -1.76 18.52 -8.36
N TRP A 142 -3.06 18.29 -8.54
CA TRP A 142 -3.90 19.13 -9.38
C TRP A 142 -3.99 20.57 -8.82
N LYS A 143 -4.15 20.71 -7.51
CA LYS A 143 -4.14 22.02 -6.83
C LYS A 143 -2.81 22.77 -6.99
N LEU A 144 -1.68 22.07 -6.94
CA LEU A 144 -0.36 22.67 -7.17
C LEU A 144 -0.14 23.11 -8.62
N LYS A 145 -0.76 22.44 -9.60
CA LYS A 145 -0.68 22.82 -11.02
C LYS A 145 -1.46 24.09 -11.34
N ASN A 146 -2.56 24.33 -10.63
CA ASN A 146 -3.47 25.45 -10.87
C ASN A 146 -3.15 26.70 -10.02
N LYS A 147 -2.01 26.69 -9.32
CA LYS A 147 -1.46 27.86 -8.61
C LYS A 147 -0.31 28.44 -9.42
#